data_AF-A0A922VBY2-F1
#
_entry.id   AF-A0A922VBY2-F1
#
_cell.length_a   1.000
_cell.length_b   1.000
_cell.length_c   1.000
_cell.angle_alpha   90.00
_cell.angle_beta   90.00
_cell.angle_gamma   90.00
#
_symmetry.space_group_name_H-M   'P 1'
#
loop_
_entity.id
_entity.type
_entity.pdbx_description
1 polymer ?
#
loop_
_entity_poly.entity_id
_entity_poly.type
_entity_poly.pdbx_seq_one_letter_code
_entity_poly.pdbx_strand_id
1 'polypeptide(L)'
;EEWGRRFGMTHFIDARGKTSNEIVSEVQQLTDGGADYSFDCTGNTDVMRQALECCHRGWGTSIIIGVAEAGKEIATRPFQLVTGRNWRGTAFGGARGRTDVPKIVDWYMNGKIAIDPMITHVLSLDEINKGFDLMHVGESIRSVVVY
;
A
#
# COMPACT_ATOMS: atom_id res chain seq x y z
N GLU A 1 -5.90 -12.73 -0.01
CA GLU A 1 -7.22 -12.11 -0.31
C GLU A 1 -8.05 -11.84 0.94
N GLU A 2 -8.23 -12.84 1.82
CA GLU A 2 -9.06 -12.74 3.04
C GLU A 2 -8.81 -11.48 3.86
N TRP A 3 -7.55 -11.18 4.19
CA TRP A 3 -7.17 -9.95 4.90
C TRP A 3 -7.63 -8.67 4.19
N GLY A 4 -7.44 -8.59 2.88
CA GLY A 4 -7.88 -7.43 2.11
C GLY A 4 -9.39 -7.24 2.24
N ARG A 5 -10.18 -8.32 2.08
CA ARG A 5 -11.66 -8.25 2.19
C ARG A 5 -12.10 -7.85 3.60
N ARG A 6 -11.44 -8.37 4.63
CA ARG A 6 -11.69 -7.99 6.03
C ARG A 6 -11.52 -6.48 6.28
N PHE A 7 -10.63 -5.82 5.54
CA PHE A 7 -10.39 -4.39 5.62
C PHE A 7 -11.06 -3.57 4.49
N GLY A 8 -12.04 -4.14 3.78
CA GLY A 8 -12.89 -3.41 2.83
C GLY A 8 -12.52 -3.53 1.35
N MET A 9 -11.56 -4.40 0.99
CA MET A 9 -11.25 -4.68 -0.41
C MET A 9 -12.43 -5.36 -1.11
N THR A 10 -12.89 -4.79 -2.23
CA THR A 10 -14.04 -5.28 -3.00
C THR A 10 -13.62 -6.24 -4.13
N HIS A 11 -12.51 -5.94 -4.79
CA HIS A 11 -11.96 -6.69 -5.92
C HIS A 11 -10.51 -7.07 -5.66
N PHE A 12 -10.09 -8.22 -6.19
CA PHE A 12 -8.72 -8.70 -6.10
C PHE A 12 -8.22 -9.09 -7.48
N ILE A 13 -7.00 -8.67 -7.81
CA ILE A 13 -6.30 -9.02 -9.05
C ILE A 13 -5.00 -9.73 -8.67
N ASP A 14 -4.85 -10.97 -9.12
CA ASP A 14 -3.56 -11.68 -9.05
C ASP A 14 -2.70 -11.28 -10.24
N ALA A 15 -1.52 -10.74 -9.96
CA ALA A 15 -0.55 -10.28 -10.96
C ALA A 15 0.36 -11.40 -11.50
N ARG A 16 0.34 -12.59 -10.88
CA ARG A 16 1.24 -13.69 -11.28
C ARG A 16 0.96 -14.13 -12.71
N GLY A 17 2.02 -14.23 -13.51
CA GLY A 17 1.95 -14.62 -14.92
C GLY A 17 1.39 -13.55 -15.85
N LYS A 18 1.06 -12.35 -15.35
CA LYS A 18 0.57 -11.22 -16.15
C LYS A 18 1.69 -10.24 -16.45
N THR A 19 1.63 -9.63 -17.62
CA THR A 19 2.44 -8.47 -17.98
C THR A 19 1.93 -7.22 -17.27
N SER A 20 2.79 -6.20 -17.19
CA SER A 20 2.42 -4.88 -16.64
C SER A 20 1.20 -4.27 -17.32
N ASN A 21 1.06 -4.45 -18.65
CA ASN A 21 -0.06 -3.88 -19.39
C ASN A 21 -1.38 -4.59 -19.10
N GLU A 22 -1.36 -5.90 -18.89
CA GLU A 22 -2.55 -6.67 -18.51
C GLU A 22 -3.06 -6.23 -17.13
N ILE A 23 -2.16 -6.09 -16.15
CA ILE A 23 -2.51 -5.62 -14.80
C ILE A 23 -3.13 -4.21 -14.85
N VAL A 24 -2.47 -3.28 -15.56
CA VAL A 24 -2.96 -1.90 -15.71
C VAL A 24 -4.33 -1.87 -16.41
N SER A 25 -4.49 -2.65 -17.47
CA SER A 25 -5.74 -2.68 -18.23
C SER A 25 -6.89 -3.27 -17.42
N GLU A 26 -6.64 -4.33 -16.64
CA GLU A 26 -7.65 -4.96 -15.80
C GLU A 26 -8.17 -4.00 -14.72
N VAL A 27 -7.28 -3.23 -14.07
CA VAL A 27 -7.68 -2.17 -13.14
C VAL A 27 -8.51 -1.10 -13.85
N GLN A 28 -8.08 -0.63 -15.02
CA GLN A 28 -8.81 0.37 -15.79
C GLN A 28 -10.20 -0.10 -16.22
N GLN A 29 -10.33 -1.36 -16.63
CA GLN A 29 -11.62 -1.96 -17.00
C GLN A 29 -12.54 -2.09 -15.79
N LEU A 30 -12.02 -2.50 -14.63
CA LEU A 30 -12.79 -2.59 -13.38
C LEU A 30 -13.25 -1.23 -12.85
N THR A 31 -12.64 -0.15 -13.32
CA THR A 31 -12.88 1.22 -12.83
C THR A 31 -13.34 2.17 -13.94
N ASP A 32 -13.80 1.64 -15.07
CA ASP A 32 -14.32 2.41 -16.22
C ASP A 32 -13.41 3.55 -16.71
N GLY A 33 -12.09 3.36 -16.67
CA GLY A 33 -11.11 4.34 -17.16
C GLY A 33 -9.88 4.54 -16.28
N GLY A 34 -9.85 3.91 -15.12
CA GLY A 34 -8.75 3.96 -14.16
C GLY A 34 -9.18 4.49 -12.79
N ALA A 35 -8.44 4.13 -11.75
CA ALA A 35 -8.78 4.53 -10.39
C ALA A 35 -8.52 6.03 -10.16
N ASP A 36 -9.40 6.70 -9.41
CA ASP A 36 -9.18 8.09 -8.97
C ASP A 36 -7.89 8.23 -8.15
N TYR A 37 -7.64 7.24 -7.30
CA TYR A 37 -6.44 7.14 -6.48
C TYR A 37 -5.84 5.75 -6.56
N SER A 38 -4.51 5.68 -6.64
CA SER A 38 -3.76 4.44 -6.45
C SER A 38 -2.68 4.63 -5.40
N PHE A 39 -2.30 3.54 -4.73
CA PHE A 39 -1.29 3.53 -3.69
C PHE A 39 -0.33 2.38 -3.94
N ASP A 40 0.97 2.67 -4.15
CA ASP A 40 2.00 1.63 -4.06
C ASP A 40 2.37 1.43 -2.59
N CYS A 41 2.17 0.20 -2.10
CA CYS A 41 2.52 -0.22 -0.75
C CYS A 41 3.63 -1.29 -0.75
N THR A 42 4.37 -1.46 -1.87
CA THR A 42 5.32 -2.56 -2.04
C THR A 42 6.78 -2.13 -1.99
N GLY A 43 7.10 -0.92 -2.47
CA GLY A 43 8.50 -0.48 -2.64
C GLY A 43 9.12 -0.97 -3.96
N ASN A 44 8.36 -1.60 -4.84
CA ASN A 44 8.83 -2.05 -6.15
C ASN A 44 8.56 -0.98 -7.23
N THR A 45 9.59 -0.55 -7.97
CA THR A 45 9.47 0.51 -8.98
C THR A 45 8.59 0.15 -10.18
N ASP A 46 8.49 -1.12 -10.55
CA ASP A 46 7.57 -1.56 -11.61
C ASP A 46 6.12 -1.45 -11.14
N VAL A 47 5.85 -1.78 -9.87
CA VAL A 47 4.52 -1.61 -9.25
C VAL A 47 4.18 -0.13 -9.08
N MET A 48 5.15 0.72 -8.72
CA MET A 48 4.95 2.18 -8.67
C MET A 48 4.53 2.72 -10.04
N ARG A 49 5.15 2.26 -11.12
CA ARG A 49 4.77 2.63 -12.50
C ARG A 49 3.37 2.13 -12.83
N GLN A 50 3.05 0.87 -12.53
CA GLN A 50 1.71 0.31 -12.74
C GLN A 50 0.63 1.10 -12.00
N ALA A 51 0.90 1.47 -10.75
CA ALA A 51 0.00 2.29 -9.93
C ALA A 51 -0.28 3.64 -10.59
N LEU A 52 0.73 4.30 -11.18
CA LEU A 52 0.47 5.53 -11.95
C LEU A 52 -0.36 5.25 -13.20
N GLU A 53 0.03 4.26 -13.99
CA GLU A 53 -0.59 4.04 -15.30
C GLU A 53 -2.04 3.52 -15.20
N CYS A 54 -2.40 2.85 -14.10
CA CYS A 54 -3.78 2.42 -13.83
C CYS A 54 -4.70 3.52 -13.29
N CYS A 55 -4.18 4.69 -12.92
CA CYS A 55 -4.99 5.83 -12.51
C CYS A 55 -5.82 6.40 -13.67
N HIS A 56 -6.94 7.02 -13.34
CA HIS A 56 -7.81 7.67 -14.30
C HIS A 56 -7.06 8.75 -15.09
N ARG A 57 -7.24 8.76 -16.41
CA ARG A 57 -6.72 9.83 -17.27
C ARG A 57 -7.46 11.15 -16.97
N GLY A 58 -6.75 12.24 -16.75
CA GLY A 58 -7.34 13.56 -16.53
C GLY A 58 -7.22 14.05 -15.09
N TRP A 59 -7.42 13.20 -14.09
CA TRP A 59 -7.42 13.61 -12.68
C TRP A 59 -6.81 12.61 -11.70
N GLY A 60 -6.50 11.38 -12.13
CA GLY A 60 -6.07 10.33 -11.22
C GLY A 60 -4.76 10.65 -10.50
N THR A 61 -4.65 10.26 -9.24
CA THR A 61 -3.45 10.51 -8.41
C THR A 61 -2.87 9.20 -7.89
N SER A 62 -1.61 8.95 -8.21
CA SER A 62 -0.85 7.82 -7.67
C SER A 62 0.06 8.27 -6.54
N ILE A 63 -0.01 7.56 -5.41
CA ILE A 63 0.75 7.85 -4.19
C ILE A 63 1.72 6.70 -3.92
N ILE A 64 3.01 7.03 -3.89
CA ILE A 64 4.06 6.09 -3.47
C ILE A 64 4.16 6.11 -1.94
N ILE A 65 3.87 4.96 -1.31
CA ILE A 65 4.05 4.71 0.13
C ILE A 65 5.26 3.79 0.36
N GLY A 66 5.44 2.79 -0.49
CA GLY A 66 6.57 1.86 -0.42
C GLY A 66 7.93 2.54 -0.62
N VAL A 67 8.96 2.00 0.04
CA VAL A 67 10.33 2.51 -0.05
C VAL A 67 11.13 1.60 -0.97
N ALA A 68 11.62 2.15 -2.08
CA ALA A 68 12.45 1.41 -3.03
C ALA A 68 13.86 1.16 -2.48
N GLU A 69 14.50 0.10 -2.98
CA GLU A 69 15.92 -0.17 -2.76
C GLU A 69 16.80 0.98 -3.29
N ALA A 70 18.00 1.10 -2.71
CA ALA A 70 18.95 2.13 -3.10
C ALA A 70 19.31 2.05 -4.59
N GLY A 71 19.32 3.21 -5.26
CA GLY A 71 19.71 3.33 -6.67
C GLY A 71 18.62 2.96 -7.69
N LYS A 72 17.41 2.62 -7.25
CA LYS A 72 16.26 2.38 -8.15
C LYS A 72 15.62 3.69 -8.59
N GLU A 73 15.11 3.69 -9.82
CA GLU A 73 14.42 4.85 -10.41
C GLU A 73 13.01 4.46 -10.85
N ILE A 74 12.07 5.38 -10.69
CA ILE A 74 10.74 5.27 -11.27
C ILE A 74 10.73 5.95 -12.64
N ALA A 75 10.03 5.35 -13.60
CA ALA A 75 9.92 5.91 -14.94
C ALA A 75 8.54 5.63 -15.54
N THR A 76 8.05 6.57 -16.35
CA THR A 76 6.88 6.37 -17.21
C THR A 76 6.99 7.27 -18.45
N ARG A 77 6.06 7.14 -19.39
CA ARG A 77 5.94 8.08 -20.52
C ARG A 77 5.41 9.42 -19.99
N PRO A 78 6.05 10.56 -20.30
CA PRO A 78 5.59 11.88 -19.83
C PRO A 78 4.12 12.19 -20.16
N PHE A 79 3.61 11.62 -21.25
CA PHE A 79 2.21 11.75 -21.66
C PHE A 79 1.21 11.29 -20.60
N GLN A 80 1.59 10.35 -19.72
CA GLN A 80 0.74 9.93 -18.60
C GLN A 80 0.44 11.10 -17.65
N LEU A 81 1.41 11.99 -17.42
CA LEU A 81 1.27 13.18 -16.56
C LEU A 81 0.66 14.35 -17.33
N VAL A 82 1.08 14.59 -18.58
CA VAL A 82 0.51 15.65 -19.45
C VAL A 82 -1.00 15.49 -19.58
N THR A 83 -1.50 14.25 -19.61
CA THR A 83 -2.92 13.96 -19.68
C THR A 83 -3.64 13.98 -18.32
N GLY A 84 -3.04 14.59 -17.30
CA GLY A 84 -3.72 14.97 -16.05
C GLY A 84 -3.52 14.03 -14.86
N ARG A 85 -2.66 13.02 -14.96
CA ARG A 85 -2.30 12.22 -13.77
C ARG A 85 -1.32 12.96 -12.88
N ASN A 86 -1.43 12.73 -11.58
CA ASN A 86 -0.50 13.23 -10.57
C ASN A 86 0.29 12.06 -9.98
N TRP A 87 1.60 12.23 -9.83
CA TRP A 87 2.45 11.24 -9.15
C TRP A 87 3.16 11.89 -7.98
N ARG A 88 2.92 11.39 -6.77
CA ARG A 88 3.49 11.97 -5.54
C ARG A 88 3.88 10.89 -4.54
N GLY A 89 4.79 11.23 -3.62
CA GLY A 89 5.12 10.39 -2.48
C GLY A 89 4.41 10.83 -1.21
N THR A 90 4.51 10.02 -0.16
CA THR A 90 4.16 10.40 1.21
C THR A 90 5.16 9.84 2.21
N ALA A 91 5.41 10.59 3.28
CA ALA A 91 6.16 10.12 4.43
C ALA A 91 5.21 10.08 5.63
N PHE A 92 5.14 8.93 6.31
CA PHE A 92 4.27 8.74 7.47
C PHE A 92 2.78 9.10 7.21
N GLY A 93 2.31 8.88 5.97
CA GLY A 93 0.95 9.23 5.55
C GLY A 93 0.65 10.74 5.53
N GLY A 94 1.67 11.60 5.65
CA GLY A 94 1.52 13.05 5.78
C GLY A 94 1.15 13.51 7.19
N ALA A 95 1.12 12.60 8.17
CA ALA A 95 0.81 12.93 9.55
C ALA A 95 1.97 13.68 10.22
N ARG A 96 1.65 14.67 11.04
CA ARG A 96 2.63 15.34 11.91
C ARG A 96 2.67 14.57 13.22
N GLY A 97 3.73 13.80 13.45
CA GLY A 97 3.84 12.84 14.57
C GLY A 97 3.18 13.30 15.88
N ARG A 98 3.69 14.37 16.50
CA ARG A 98 3.21 14.84 17.81
C ARG A 98 1.76 15.34 17.81
N THR A 99 1.27 15.86 16.69
CA THR A 99 -0.06 16.51 16.61
C THR A 99 -1.14 15.55 16.14
N ASP A 100 -0.81 14.64 15.22
CA ASP A 100 -1.79 13.82 14.52
C ASP A 100 -1.84 12.38 15.06
N VAL A 101 -0.76 11.84 15.67
CA VAL A 101 -0.80 10.50 16.31
C VAL A 101 -1.85 10.41 17.43
N PRO A 102 -1.99 11.39 18.34
CA PRO A 102 -3.04 11.33 19.36
C PRO A 102 -4.44 11.21 18.75
N LYS A 103 -4.71 11.86 17.62
CA LYS A 103 -6.00 11.76 16.91
C LYS A 103 -6.23 10.36 16.33
N ILE A 104 -5.18 9.71 15.84
CA ILE A 104 -5.26 8.32 15.35
C ILE A 104 -5.57 7.37 16.53
N VAL A 105 -4.97 7.62 17.70
CA VAL A 105 -5.32 6.89 18.93
C VAL A 105 -6.78 7.13 19.30
N ASP A 106 -7.27 8.37 19.25
CA ASP A 106 -8.69 8.67 19.49
C ASP A 106 -9.60 7.94 18.51
N TRP A 107 -9.23 7.85 17.22
CA TRP A 107 -10.00 7.07 16.24
C TRP A 107 -10.04 5.59 16.58
N TYR A 108 -8.94 5.01 17.04
CA TYR A 108 -8.89 3.63 17.51
C TYR A 108 -9.78 3.44 18.75
N MET A 109 -9.63 4.28 19.77
CA MET A 109 -10.43 4.20 21.00
C MET A 109 -11.94 4.37 20.74
N ASN A 110 -12.30 5.15 19.71
CA ASN A 110 -13.68 5.35 19.27
C ASN A 110 -14.18 4.28 18.26
N GLY A 111 -13.39 3.23 17.99
CA GLY A 111 -13.77 2.16 17.06
C GLY A 111 -13.86 2.56 15.58
N LYS A 112 -13.29 3.71 15.19
CA LYS A 112 -13.30 4.20 13.80
C LYS A 112 -12.29 3.49 12.90
N ILE A 113 -11.23 2.94 13.48
CA ILE A 113 -10.21 2.17 12.78
C ILE A 113 -9.94 0.87 13.52
N ALA A 114 -9.75 -0.21 12.78
CA ALA A 114 -9.46 -1.53 13.32
C ALA A 114 -7.94 -1.75 13.37
N ILE A 115 -7.36 -1.78 14.57
CA ILE A 115 -5.93 -2.06 14.78
C ILE A 115 -5.73 -3.49 15.29
N ASP A 116 -6.52 -3.94 16.27
CA ASP A 116 -6.34 -5.26 16.92
C ASP A 116 -6.26 -6.43 15.94
N PRO A 117 -7.10 -6.51 14.89
CA PRO A 117 -6.97 -7.57 13.90
C PRO A 117 -5.61 -7.62 13.20
N MET A 118 -4.88 -6.52 13.10
CA MET A 118 -3.55 -6.51 12.46
C MET A 118 -2.47 -7.15 13.33
N ILE A 119 -2.71 -7.29 14.65
CA ILE A 119 -1.79 -7.93 15.59
C ILE A 119 -2.00 -9.45 15.49
N THR A 120 -1.20 -10.08 14.64
CA THR A 120 -1.27 -11.54 14.41
C THR A 120 -0.47 -12.34 15.43
N HIS A 121 0.54 -11.73 16.04
CA HIS A 121 1.43 -12.40 17.00
C HIS A 121 1.78 -11.44 18.13
N VAL A 122 1.81 -11.98 19.36
CA VAL A 122 2.35 -11.30 20.54
C VAL A 122 3.50 -12.16 21.05
N LEU A 123 4.68 -11.57 21.16
CA LEU A 123 5.93 -12.24 21.50
C LEU A 123 6.57 -11.61 22.73
N SER A 124 7.36 -12.39 23.45
CA SER A 124 8.29 -11.84 24.45
C SER A 124 9.54 -11.24 23.78
N LEU A 125 10.31 -10.43 24.52
CA LEU A 125 11.60 -9.93 24.02
C LEU A 125 12.60 -11.07 23.73
N ASP A 126 12.55 -12.16 24.50
CA ASP A 126 13.40 -13.35 24.30
C ASP A 126 13.10 -14.06 22.97
N GLU A 127 11.89 -13.90 22.43
CA GLU A 127 11.43 -14.47 21.16
C GLU A 127 11.66 -13.54 19.95
N ILE A 128 12.42 -12.45 20.09
CA ILE A 128 12.56 -11.45 19.03
C ILE A 128 13.00 -12.04 17.67
N ASN A 129 13.88 -13.04 17.66
CA ASN A 129 14.35 -13.68 16.43
C ASN A 129 13.23 -14.46 15.70
N LYS A 130 12.32 -15.09 16.45
CA LYS A 130 11.13 -15.75 15.87
C LYS A 130 10.24 -14.73 15.17
N GLY A 131 10.18 -13.49 15.66
CA GLY A 131 9.50 -12.39 14.98
C GLY A 131 10.09 -12.10 13.59
N PHE A 132 11.42 -12.15 13.45
CA PHE A 132 12.08 -12.02 12.15
C PHE A 132 11.78 -13.19 11.23
N ASP A 133 11.75 -14.42 11.75
CA ASP A 133 11.41 -15.61 10.94
C ASP A 133 9.99 -15.50 10.37
N LEU A 134 9.01 -15.13 11.20
CA LEU A 134 7.61 -14.92 10.80
C LEU A 134 7.45 -13.86 9.70
N MET A 135 8.29 -12.80 9.71
CA MET A 135 8.30 -11.80 8.66
C MET A 135 8.81 -12.36 7.32
N HIS A 136 9.85 -13.19 7.34
CA HIS A 136 10.42 -13.77 6.12
C HIS A 136 9.49 -14.76 5.43
N VAL A 137 8.79 -15.60 6.20
CA VAL A 137 7.85 -16.59 5.65
C VAL A 137 6.48 -16.00 5.30
N GLY A 138 6.22 -14.74 5.66
CA GLY A 138 4.97 -14.03 5.34
C GLY A 138 3.77 -14.45 6.18
N GLU A 139 3.99 -15.06 7.35
CA GLU A 139 2.93 -15.52 8.26
C GLU A 139 2.48 -14.43 9.25
N SER A 140 3.22 -13.32 9.36
CA SER A 140 2.88 -12.19 10.22
C SER A 140 2.39 -10.98 9.41
N ILE A 141 1.26 -10.38 9.84
CA ILE A 141 0.88 -9.02 9.44
C ILE A 141 1.62 -8.01 10.33
N ARG A 142 1.43 -8.12 11.65
CA ARG A 142 2.23 -7.45 12.68
C ARG A 142 2.47 -8.39 13.85
N SER A 143 3.68 -8.30 14.40
CA SER A 143 4.08 -8.91 15.65
C SER A 143 4.34 -7.81 16.67
N VAL A 144 3.79 -7.94 17.88
CA VAL A 144 4.00 -7.01 19.00
C VAL A 144 4.88 -7.68 20.04
N VAL A 145 5.95 -7.01 20.46
CA VAL A 145 6.85 -7.49 21.52
C VAL A 145 6.44 -6.83 22.83
N VAL A 146 6.21 -7.64 23.86
CA VAL A 146 5.91 -7.19 25.23
C VAL A 146 7.12 -7.52 26.11
N TYR A 147 7.53 -6.56 26.94
CA TYR A 147 8.72 -6.62 27.80
C TYR A 147 8.46 -6.02 29.17
#